data_AF-A0A960P6R8-F1
#
_entry.id   AF-A0A960P6R8-F1
#
_cell.length_a   1.000
_cell.length_b   1.000
_cell.length_c   1.000
_cell.angle_alpha   90.00
_cell.angle_beta   90.00
_cell.angle_gamma   90.00
#
_symmetry.space_group_name_H-M   'P 1'
#
loop_
_entity.id
_entity.type
_entity.pdbx_description
1 polymer ?
#
loop_
_entity_poly.entity_id
_entity_poly.type
_entity_poly.pdbx_seq_one_letter_code
_entity_poly.pdbx_strand_id
1 'polypeptide(L)' 'HLERLDRLRAEHGRSGEPFEIHVISLDAYSADGVKRLEDLGVTDVIVGFRDPYTMPDTPLPPKVDALRRFADTVIAATR' A
#
# COMPACT_ATOMS: atom_id res chain seq x y z
N HIS A 1 4.55 -2.03 16.09
CA HIS A 1 3.07 -2.04 16.08
C HIS A 1 2.49 -3.40 15.67
N LEU A 2 3.03 -4.05 14.64
CA LEU A 2 2.52 -5.35 14.15
C LEU A 2 2.70 -6.51 15.14
N GLU A 3 3.80 -6.55 15.89
CA GLU A 3 3.98 -7.51 17.00
C GLU A 3 2.84 -7.45 18.05
N ARG A 4 2.28 -6.26 18.30
CA ARG A 4 1.14 -6.11 19.22
C ARG A 4 -0.12 -6.71 18.59
N LEU A 5 -0.33 -6.50 17.30
CA LEU A 5 -1.44 -7.07 16.55
C LEU A 5 -1.37 -8.61 16.57
N ASP A 6 -0.20 -9.19 16.31
CA ASP A 6 -0.01 -10.64 16.31
C ASP A 6 -0.29 -11.26 17.69
N ARG A 7 0.20 -10.61 18.75
CA ARG A 7 -0.11 -11.02 20.12
C ARG A 7 -1.60 -10.97 20.41
N LEU A 8 -2.30 -9.91 20.01
CA LEU A 8 -3.76 -9.82 20.20
C LEU A 8 -4.50 -10.91 19.43
N ARG A 9 -4.07 -11.20 18.19
CA ARG A 9 -4.64 -12.29 17.40
C ARG A 9 -4.44 -13.65 18.07
N ALA A 10 -3.28 -13.88 18.67
CA ALA A 10 -3.00 -15.09 19.44
C ALA A 10 -3.85 -15.18 20.72
N GLU A 11 -3.91 -14.10 21.50
CA GLU A 11 -4.72 -14.01 22.74
C GLU A 11 -6.21 -14.31 22.48
N HIS A 12 -6.72 -13.95 21.30
CA HIS A 12 -8.10 -14.20 20.91
C HIS A 12 -8.30 -15.49 20.07
N GLY A 13 -7.27 -16.33 19.91
CA GLY A 13 -7.38 -17.60 19.19
C GLY A 13 -7.54 -17.45 17.67
N ARG A 14 -7.18 -16.31 17.10
CA ARG A 14 -7.39 -15.95 15.69
C ARG A 14 -6.12 -16.01 14.83
N SER A 15 -5.01 -16.53 15.37
CA SER A 15 -3.72 -16.58 14.66
C SER A 15 -3.77 -17.32 13.32
N GLY A 16 -4.64 -18.33 13.18
CA GLY A 16 -4.77 -19.12 11.95
C GLY A 16 -5.73 -18.53 10.91
N GLU A 17 -6.42 -17.43 11.22
CA GLU A 17 -7.34 -16.80 10.28
C GLU A 17 -6.59 -15.82 9.36
N PRO A 18 -6.94 -15.70 8.07
CA PRO A 18 -6.41 -14.65 7.22
C PRO A 18 -6.63 -13.26 7.84
N PHE A 19 -5.67 -12.36 7.65
CA PHE A 19 -5.78 -10.98 8.12
C PHE A 19 -4.97 -10.06 7.23
N GLU A 20 -5.62 -8.98 6.79
CA GLU A 20 -5.02 -7.99 5.92
C GLU A 20 -4.54 -6.79 6.74
N ILE A 21 -3.34 -6.32 6.43
CA ILE A 21 -2.71 -5.14 7.01
C ILE A 21 -2.55 -4.13 5.89
N HIS A 22 -3.45 -3.14 5.88
CA HIS A 22 -3.51 -2.10 4.85
C HIS A 22 -2.82 -0.83 5.30
N VAL A 23 -2.13 -0.17 4.38
CA VAL A 23 -1.47 1.11 4.62
C VAL A 23 -1.58 2.05 3.43
N ILE A 24 -1.74 3.34 3.73
CA ILE A 24 -1.52 4.45 2.81
C ILE A 24 -0.17 5.06 3.21
N SER A 25 0.89 4.72 2.49
CA SER A 25 2.26 5.19 2.76
C SER A 25 2.91 5.76 1.50
N LEU A 26 3.80 6.73 1.70
CA LEU A 26 4.65 7.25 0.63
C LEU A 26 5.68 6.21 0.14
N ASP A 27 6.01 5.21 0.96
CA ASP A 27 6.91 4.12 0.54
C ASP A 27 6.34 3.32 -0.64
N ALA A 28 5.02 3.24 -0.77
CA ALA A 28 4.35 2.49 -1.82
C ALA A 28 4.59 3.04 -3.24
N TYR A 29 5.20 4.24 -3.38
CA TYR A 29 5.53 4.84 -4.68
C TYR A 29 6.86 4.34 -5.29
N SER A 30 7.50 3.35 -4.67
CA SER A 30 8.74 2.73 -5.18
C SER A 30 8.75 1.23 -4.93
N ALA A 31 9.34 0.44 -5.84
CA ALA A 31 9.44 -1.01 -5.66
C ALA A 31 10.19 -1.39 -4.36
N ASP A 32 11.31 -0.72 -4.07
CA ASP A 32 12.04 -0.92 -2.81
C ASP A 32 11.21 -0.58 -1.58
N GLY A 33 10.37 0.45 -1.65
CA GLY A 33 9.48 0.82 -0.56
C GLY A 33 8.33 -0.17 -0.37
N VAL A 34 7.77 -0.71 -1.46
CA VAL A 34 6.81 -1.82 -1.36
C VAL A 34 7.45 -3.03 -0.68
N LYS A 35 8.68 -3.41 -1.07
CA LYS A 35 9.41 -4.48 -0.40
C LYS A 35 9.62 -4.23 1.10
N ARG A 36 10.01 -3.00 1.48
CA ARG A 36 10.15 -2.64 2.90
C ARG A 36 8.83 -2.80 3.67
N LEU A 37 7.70 -2.46 3.05
CA LEU A 37 6.38 -2.61 3.68
C LEU A 37 6.01 -4.09 3.82
N GLU A 38 6.25 -4.89 2.78
CA GLU A 38 6.06 -6.34 2.81
C GLU A 38 6.91 -6.99 3.92
N ASP A 39 8.19 -6.64 4.01
CA ASP A 39 9.11 -7.14 5.05
C ASP A 39 8.63 -6.80 6.48
N LEU A 40 7.88 -5.71 6.64
CA LEU A 40 7.25 -5.37 7.93
C LEU A 40 6.01 -6.21 8.23
N GLY A 41 5.40 -6.84 7.23
CA GLY A 41 4.15 -7.62 7.35
C GLY A 41 2.91 -6.89 6.83
N VAL A 42 3.07 -5.80 6.05
CA VAL A 42 1.96 -5.20 5.31
C VAL A 42 1.53 -6.15 4.20
N THR A 43 0.22 -6.34 4.04
CA THR A 43 -0.33 -7.17 2.98
C THR A 43 -0.78 -6.33 1.78
N ASP A 44 -1.24 -5.10 2.01
CA ASP A 44 -1.78 -4.26 0.94
C ASP A 44 -1.40 -2.78 1.12
N VAL A 45 -1.16 -2.14 -0.02
CA VAL A 45 -0.89 -0.70 -0.11
C VAL A 45 -2.00 -0.02 -0.90
N ILE A 46 -2.41 1.15 -0.41
CA ILE A 46 -3.40 2.00 -1.07
C ILE A 46 -2.68 3.26 -1.56
N VAL A 47 -2.74 3.50 -2.86
CA VAL A 47 -2.02 4.58 -3.55
C VAL A 47 -3.01 5.56 -4.17
N GLY A 48 -2.80 6.85 -3.91
CA GLY A 48 -3.64 7.94 -4.41
C GLY A 48 -2.82 9.02 -5.09
N PHE A 49 -2.98 9.19 -6.40
CA PHE A 49 -2.17 10.11 -7.21
C PHE A 49 -2.58 11.60 -7.13
N ARG A 50 -3.45 11.93 -6.17
CA ARG A 50 -3.93 13.29 -5.91
C ARG A 50 -4.27 13.43 -4.44
N ASP A 51 -3.90 14.55 -3.84
CA ASP A 51 -4.45 14.97 -2.56
C ASP A 51 -5.81 15.67 -2.80
N PRO A 52 -6.94 15.06 -2.38
CA PRO A 52 -8.25 15.64 -2.61
C PRO A 52 -8.52 16.93 -1.82
N TYR A 53 -7.74 17.20 -0.76
CA TYR A 53 -7.95 18.35 0.13
C TYR A 53 -7.19 19.59 -0.31
N THR A 54 -6.08 19.42 -1.05
CA THR A 54 -5.21 20.54 -1.46
C THR A 54 -5.09 20.70 -2.96
N MET A 55 -5.44 19.69 -3.76
CA MET A 55 -5.34 19.74 -5.22
C MET A 55 -6.73 19.72 -5.87
N PRO A 56 -7.04 20.64 -6.81
CA PRO A 56 -8.27 20.56 -7.59
C PRO A 56 -8.30 19.28 -8.43
N ASP A 57 -9.48 18.90 -8.89
CA ASP A 57 -9.58 17.76 -9.80
C ASP A 57 -8.87 18.05 -11.14
N THR A 58 -8.41 17.00 -11.81
CA THR A 58 -7.69 17.09 -13.08
C THR A 58 -8.49 16.46 -14.23
N PRO A 59 -8.24 16.87 -15.49
CA PRO A 59 -8.79 16.19 -16.66
C PRO A 59 -8.45 14.68 -16.66
N LEU A 60 -9.19 13.90 -17.43
CA LEU A 60 -9.00 12.44 -17.49
C LEU A 60 -7.57 12.00 -17.89
N PRO A 61 -6.89 12.61 -18.89
CA PRO A 61 -5.61 12.08 -19.36
C PRO A 61 -4.51 12.05 -18.28
N PRO A 62 -4.24 13.11 -17.50
CA PRO A 62 -3.27 13.08 -16.41
C PRO A 62 -3.52 11.98 -15.36
N LYS A 63 -4.80 11.67 -15.07
CA LYS A 63 -5.17 10.59 -14.13
C LYS A 63 -4.77 9.22 -14.67
N VAL A 64 -5.06 8.98 -15.95
CA VAL A 64 -4.70 7.74 -16.64
C VAL A 64 -3.18 7.60 -16.73
N ASP A 65 -2.46 8.68 -17.02
CA ASP A 65 -1.00 8.66 -17.12
C ASP A 65 -0.33 8.38 -15.77
N ALA A 66 -0.92 8.84 -14.65
CA ALA A 66 -0.43 8.50 -13.32
C ALA A 66 -0.56 6.99 -13.03
N LEU A 67 -1.69 6.39 -13.39
CA LEU A 67 -1.92 4.95 -13.25
C LEU A 67 -0.94 4.13 -14.10
N ARG A 68 -0.76 4.51 -15.36
CA ARG A 68 0.18 3.84 -16.28
C ARG A 68 1.61 3.90 -15.76
N ARG A 69 2.07 5.11 -15.38
CA ARG A 69 3.42 5.28 -14.83
C ARG A 69 3.63 4.43 -13.57
N PHE A 70 2.64 4.38 -12.67
CA PHE A 70 2.74 3.53 -11.48
C PHE A 70 2.83 2.05 -11.83
N ALA A 71 2.02 1.59 -12.79
CA ALA A 71 2.08 0.22 -13.28
C ALA A 71 3.46 -0.13 -13.86
N ASP A 72 4.02 0.76 -14.70
CA ASP A 72 5.29 0.52 -15.39
C ASP A 72 6.52 0.62 -14.47
N THR A 73 6.47 1.47 -13.45
CA THR A 73 7.65 1.77 -12.61
C THR A 73 7.66 1.06 -11.26
N VAL A 74 6.48 0.77 -10.70
CA VAL A 74 6.36 0.10 -9.40
C VAL A 74 5.85 -1.31 -9.61
N ILE A 75 4.62 -1.49 -10.10
CA ILE A 75 3.99 -2.83 -10.19
C ILE A 75 4.84 -3.81 -11.02
N ALA A 76 5.34 -3.37 -12.18
CA ALA A 76 6.18 -4.21 -13.03
C ALA A 76 7.53 -4.58 -12.38
N ALA A 77 8.02 -3.76 -11.45
CA ALA A 77 9.28 -3.96 -10.73
C ALA A 77 9.12 -4.73 -9.40
N THR A 78 7.91 -4.87 -8.87
CA THR A 78 7.60 -5.58 -7.62
C THR A 78 7.17 -7.04 -7.86
N ARG A 79 7.77 -7.75 -8.81
CA ARG A 79 7.42 -9.15 -9.13
C ARG A 79 8.17 -10.18 -8.33
#